data_AF-A0A7C2NG01-F1
#
_entry.id   AF-A0A7C2NG01-F1
#
_cell.length_a   1.000
_cell.length_b   1.000
_cell.length_c   1.000
_cell.angle_alpha   90.00
_cell.angle_beta   90.00
_cell.angle_gamma   90.00
#
_symmetry.space_group_name_H-M   'P 1'
#
loop_
_entity.id
_entity.type
_entity.pdbx_description
1 polymer ?
#
loop_
_entity_poly.entity_id
_entity_poly.type
_entity_poly.pdbx_seq_one_letter_code
_entity_poly.pdbx_strand_id
1 'polypeptide(L)'
;VPSTCALASSQLTSTSGAVTEWKGGSLQYTPVDSREPALADSPPVMAFVSSGNITGDNPGAQEQIFVHDGLSYQRLTSATSGSFSHPALTANGRFVAFASTANLTGQNADGNWEIFRVDRQTLATTQITNTSPPCENRAPSIAGDAAGDVIAFTTTCSLPGFANPDGNVELVAWDGASFAGTSTSGCQNYAPAVARQQSRYVAFISTCNLSGTNADGNPEVFRWDRQTNSFLQITNTADPVAQDVPSIASSGSAVLFASNGNFAGSNADGSYELFKWQSPATITQVSNEPNTVAYISGKLDDAGVWAVGERLDFTTFSFETRVFYMSSLGNGNPVFSATDPLLPTIAAGANIRRIALQSQSNLTGGNPDGNVEVFEVTTSGAYRRILCAQPDTAIPDNNVNGVTDTIASALTGTVADLDLWVQITHTRVSDLQVQLTSPAGTTVLLVDRPGLPGAGCNGDNVDAVLDDEATQPAETQCLNLPALSGYLVPNNPLSSFDGQNASGNWTLRVSDQAKKENGTLQRWCLAFQLN
;
A
#
# COMPACT_ATOMS: atom_id res chain seq x y z
N VAL A 1 -18.46 15.97 -7.30
CA VAL A 1 -17.40 16.90 -7.75
C VAL A 1 -16.32 16.05 -8.38
N PRO A 2 -15.78 16.37 -9.56
CA PRO A 2 -14.81 15.49 -10.22
C PRO A 2 -13.53 15.43 -9.40
N SER A 3 -13.12 14.21 -9.03
CA SER A 3 -11.88 13.93 -8.30
C SER A 3 -10.69 14.19 -9.22
N THR A 4 -9.88 15.21 -8.91
CA THR A 4 -8.54 15.37 -9.50
C THR A 4 -7.62 14.33 -8.86
N CYS A 5 -7.75 13.08 -9.28
CA CYS A 5 -6.76 12.05 -9.00
C CYS A 5 -5.54 12.37 -9.86
N ALA A 6 -4.44 12.81 -9.25
CA ALA A 6 -3.16 13.02 -9.93
C ALA A 6 -2.40 11.70 -10.21
N LEU A 7 -3.12 10.57 -10.20
CA LEU A 7 -2.65 9.26 -10.62
C LEU A 7 -3.53 8.79 -11.78
N ALA A 8 -2.92 8.21 -12.82
CA ALA A 8 -3.66 7.64 -13.94
C ALA A 8 -4.42 6.38 -13.48
N SER A 9 -5.65 6.58 -12.99
CA SER A 9 -6.60 5.49 -12.77
C SER A 9 -7.26 5.13 -14.10
N SER A 10 -7.10 3.89 -14.54
CA SER A 10 -7.90 3.33 -15.64
C SER A 10 -9.01 2.48 -15.06
N GLN A 11 -10.25 2.79 -15.42
CA GLN A 11 -11.36 1.85 -15.24
C GLN A 11 -11.07 0.65 -16.15
N LEU A 12 -10.89 -0.53 -15.54
CA LEU A 12 -10.61 -1.73 -16.31
C LEU A 12 -11.93 -2.32 -16.81
N THR A 13 -12.87 -2.52 -15.91
CA THR A 13 -14.19 -3.05 -16.25
C THR A 13 -15.14 -1.88 -16.54
N SER A 14 -15.62 -1.80 -17.77
CA SER A 14 -16.75 -0.93 -18.15
C SER A 14 -17.91 -1.85 -18.51
N THR A 15 -18.52 -2.39 -17.46
CA THR A 15 -19.65 -3.29 -17.54
C THR A 15 -20.89 -2.49 -17.20
N SER A 16 -21.88 -2.42 -18.09
CA SER A 16 -23.10 -1.66 -17.83
C SER A 16 -24.33 -2.55 -17.84
N GLY A 17 -25.29 -2.18 -17.00
CA GLY A 17 -26.63 -2.76 -17.00
C GLY A 17 -26.84 -3.95 -16.07
N ALA A 18 -27.95 -4.65 -16.32
CA ALA A 18 -28.39 -5.80 -15.55
C ALA A 18 -29.05 -6.80 -16.48
N VAL A 19 -28.85 -8.09 -16.22
CA VAL A 19 -29.63 -9.12 -16.90
C VAL A 19 -30.99 -9.20 -16.22
N THR A 20 -32.03 -9.04 -17.04
CA THR A 20 -33.42 -9.25 -16.62
C THR A 20 -33.93 -10.51 -17.29
N GLU A 21 -34.15 -11.56 -16.50
CA GLU A 21 -34.67 -12.83 -17.00
C GLU A 21 -35.91 -13.26 -16.22
N TRP A 22 -36.86 -13.89 -16.91
CA TRP A 22 -38.03 -14.47 -16.25
C TRP A 22 -37.71 -15.89 -15.81
N LYS A 23 -37.52 -16.09 -14.51
CA LYS A 23 -37.09 -17.37 -13.91
C LYS A 23 -37.96 -17.71 -12.71
N GLY A 24 -38.41 -18.96 -12.61
CA GLY A 24 -39.21 -19.42 -11.47
C GLY A 24 -40.57 -18.72 -11.31
N GLY A 25 -41.10 -18.09 -12.37
CA GLY A 25 -42.38 -17.36 -12.32
C GLY A 25 -42.29 -15.90 -11.88
N SER A 26 -41.07 -15.36 -11.73
CA SER A 26 -40.83 -13.95 -11.40
C SER A 26 -39.78 -13.34 -12.34
N LEU A 27 -39.83 -12.02 -12.52
CA LEU A 27 -38.74 -11.27 -13.13
C LEU A 27 -37.57 -11.23 -12.15
N GLN A 28 -36.44 -11.83 -12.52
CA GLN A 28 -35.18 -11.69 -11.81
C GLN A 28 -34.35 -10.58 -12.45
N TYR A 29 -33.83 -9.69 -11.61
CA TYR A 29 -32.94 -8.60 -11.98
C TYR A 29 -31.58 -8.90 -11.36
N THR A 30 -30.56 -9.10 -12.19
CA THR A 30 -29.20 -9.39 -11.76
C THR A 30 -28.29 -8.26 -12.22
N PRO A 31 -27.83 -7.38 -11.30
CA PRO A 31 -26.83 -6.37 -11.62
C PRO A 31 -25.56 -7.00 -12.18
N VAL A 32 -24.94 -6.31 -13.12
CA VAL A 32 -23.58 -6.65 -13.55
C VAL A 32 -22.60 -5.94 -12.63
N ASP A 33 -21.73 -6.68 -11.95
CA ASP A 33 -20.73 -6.16 -11.02
C ASP A 33 -19.36 -6.80 -11.28
N SER A 34 -18.29 -6.06 -11.01
CA SER A 34 -16.90 -6.52 -11.00
C SER A 34 -16.24 -6.16 -9.67
N ARG A 35 -15.79 -7.15 -8.91
CA ARG A 35 -15.39 -7.00 -7.50
C ARG A 35 -14.20 -7.87 -7.09
N GLU A 36 -13.69 -7.58 -5.89
CA GLU A 36 -12.66 -8.31 -5.16
C GLU A 36 -11.40 -8.58 -5.99
N PRO A 37 -10.75 -7.54 -6.52
CA PRO A 37 -9.59 -7.76 -7.37
C PRO A 37 -8.37 -8.19 -6.56
N ALA A 38 -7.57 -9.06 -7.15
CA ALA A 38 -6.29 -9.52 -6.66
C ALA A 38 -5.21 -9.33 -7.73
N LEU A 39 -3.97 -9.14 -7.30
CA LEU A 39 -2.85 -8.82 -8.16
C LEU A 39 -1.73 -9.86 -8.05
N ALA A 40 -1.10 -10.13 -9.18
CA ALA A 40 0.21 -10.75 -9.27
C ALA A 40 1.31 -9.68 -9.24
N ASP A 41 2.53 -10.06 -8.85
CA ASP A 41 3.65 -9.13 -8.77
C ASP A 41 4.31 -8.92 -10.13
N SER A 42 4.49 -10.00 -10.90
CA SER A 42 5.07 -9.96 -12.25
C SER A 42 4.82 -11.25 -13.03
N PRO A 43 4.25 -11.22 -14.26
CA PRO A 43 3.76 -10.04 -14.95
C PRO A 43 2.51 -9.47 -14.25
N PRO A 44 2.13 -8.23 -14.56
CA PRO A 44 1.10 -7.53 -13.84
C PRO A 44 -0.30 -7.99 -14.28
N VAL A 45 -0.68 -9.12 -13.71
CA VAL A 45 -1.94 -9.81 -13.92
C VAL A 45 -2.85 -9.47 -12.76
N MET A 46 -4.10 -9.16 -13.09
CA MET A 46 -5.17 -8.98 -12.13
C MET A 46 -6.20 -10.09 -12.29
N ALA A 47 -6.72 -10.62 -11.18
CA ALA A 47 -7.86 -11.52 -11.14
C ALA A 47 -8.99 -10.83 -10.38
N PHE A 48 -10.23 -11.04 -10.78
CA PHE A 48 -11.39 -10.43 -10.12
C PHE A 48 -12.64 -11.28 -10.37
N VAL A 49 -13.64 -11.13 -9.50
CA VAL A 49 -14.97 -11.70 -9.73
C VAL A 49 -15.74 -10.75 -10.62
N SER A 50 -16.42 -11.25 -11.65
CA SER A 50 -17.36 -10.43 -12.41
C SER A 50 -18.54 -11.24 -12.91
N SER A 51 -19.72 -10.62 -12.93
CA SER A 51 -20.88 -11.10 -13.70
C SER A 51 -20.93 -10.45 -15.09
N GLY A 52 -19.96 -9.63 -15.47
CA GLY A 52 -19.94 -8.96 -16.76
C GLY A 52 -19.72 -9.90 -17.95
N ASN A 53 -20.22 -9.47 -19.11
CA ASN A 53 -19.93 -10.11 -20.39
C ASN A 53 -18.63 -9.57 -21.02
N ILE A 54 -17.56 -9.47 -20.22
CA ILE A 54 -16.33 -8.72 -20.55
C ILE A 54 -15.62 -9.30 -21.79
N THR A 55 -15.60 -10.63 -21.92
CA THR A 55 -14.98 -11.36 -23.04
C THR A 55 -15.98 -11.75 -24.13
N GLY A 56 -17.24 -11.36 -24.02
CA GLY A 56 -18.32 -11.69 -24.97
C GLY A 56 -18.93 -13.09 -24.82
N ASP A 57 -18.39 -13.95 -23.96
CA ASP A 57 -18.80 -15.34 -23.75
C ASP A 57 -19.50 -15.61 -22.39
N ASN A 58 -19.92 -14.57 -21.66
CA ASN A 58 -20.72 -14.63 -20.42
C ASN A 58 -22.07 -13.86 -20.52
N PRO A 59 -22.95 -14.18 -21.49
CA PRO A 59 -24.17 -13.40 -21.75
C PRO A 59 -25.25 -13.51 -20.67
N GLY A 60 -25.19 -14.51 -19.78
CA GLY A 60 -26.19 -14.73 -18.73
C GLY A 60 -25.93 -13.96 -17.43
N ALA A 61 -24.87 -13.14 -17.39
CA ALA A 61 -24.38 -12.45 -16.19
C ALA A 61 -24.23 -13.34 -14.95
N GLN A 62 -23.75 -14.57 -15.15
CA GLN A 62 -23.34 -15.42 -14.04
C GLN A 62 -21.98 -14.94 -13.53
N GLU A 63 -21.79 -14.84 -12.21
CA GLU A 63 -20.49 -14.56 -11.62
C GLU A 63 -19.46 -15.60 -12.09
N GLN A 64 -18.27 -15.13 -12.44
CA GLN A 64 -17.11 -15.94 -12.84
C GLN A 64 -15.83 -15.29 -12.33
N ILE A 65 -14.73 -16.04 -12.37
CA ILE A 65 -13.39 -15.48 -12.23
C ILE A 65 -12.91 -15.01 -13.60
N PHE A 66 -12.50 -13.75 -13.68
CA PHE A 66 -11.85 -13.15 -14.83
C PHE A 66 -10.42 -12.74 -14.48
N VAL A 67 -9.59 -12.61 -15.50
CA VAL A 67 -8.27 -12.00 -15.39
C VAL A 67 -8.05 -10.95 -16.46
N HIS A 68 -7.22 -9.96 -16.14
CA HIS A 68 -6.67 -8.97 -17.06
C HIS A 68 -5.14 -9.00 -16.95
N ASP A 69 -4.44 -9.19 -18.06
CA ASP A 69 -2.96 -9.28 -18.08
C ASP A 69 -2.26 -7.96 -18.46
N GLY A 70 -3.02 -6.86 -18.51
CA GLY A 70 -2.55 -5.55 -18.98
C GLY A 70 -2.75 -5.34 -20.49
N LEU A 71 -3.13 -6.37 -21.26
CA LEU A 71 -3.42 -6.28 -22.69
C LEU A 71 -4.81 -6.81 -23.03
N SER A 72 -5.26 -7.85 -22.35
CA SER A 72 -6.48 -8.58 -22.70
C SER A 72 -7.18 -9.18 -21.48
N TYR A 73 -8.49 -9.38 -21.62
CA TYR A 73 -9.30 -10.12 -20.66
C TYR A 73 -9.37 -11.60 -21.01
N GLN A 74 -9.39 -12.44 -19.98
CA GLN A 74 -9.66 -13.86 -20.10
C GLN A 74 -10.62 -14.29 -19.00
N ARG A 75 -11.69 -15.00 -19.35
CA ARG A 75 -12.55 -15.69 -18.40
C ARG A 75 -11.93 -17.02 -18.00
N LEU A 76 -11.79 -17.27 -16.69
CA LEU A 76 -11.16 -18.48 -16.16
C LEU A 76 -12.15 -19.59 -15.80
N THR A 77 -13.39 -19.24 -15.49
CA THR A 77 -14.43 -20.20 -15.09
C THR A 77 -15.65 -20.14 -16.01
N SER A 78 -16.37 -21.26 -16.10
CA SER A 78 -17.59 -21.38 -16.91
C SER A 78 -18.71 -22.06 -16.11
N ALA A 79 -19.09 -21.47 -14.98
CA ALA A 79 -20.22 -21.94 -14.18
C ALA A 79 -21.58 -21.54 -14.79
N THR A 80 -22.61 -22.32 -14.52
CA THR A 80 -24.02 -22.01 -14.86
C THR A 80 -24.81 -21.47 -13.67
N SER A 81 -24.28 -21.62 -12.45
CA SER A 81 -24.84 -21.14 -11.19
C SER A 81 -23.76 -21.10 -10.11
N GLY A 82 -24.04 -20.44 -8.99
CA GLY A 82 -23.15 -20.36 -7.83
C GLY A 82 -22.62 -18.95 -7.62
N SER A 83 -21.92 -18.74 -6.52
CA SER A 83 -21.27 -17.48 -6.16
C SER A 83 -19.77 -17.63 -6.13
N PHE A 84 -19.06 -16.54 -6.36
CA PHE A 84 -17.59 -16.50 -6.40
C PHE A 84 -17.08 -15.41 -5.48
N SER A 85 -15.95 -15.65 -4.83
CA SER A 85 -15.31 -14.64 -3.99
C SER A 85 -13.82 -14.90 -3.78
N HIS A 86 -13.12 -13.87 -3.36
CA HIS A 86 -11.75 -13.84 -2.88
C HIS A 86 -10.77 -14.52 -3.84
N PRO A 87 -10.66 -14.09 -5.10
CA PRO A 87 -9.58 -14.55 -5.95
C PRO A 87 -8.24 -14.15 -5.34
N ALA A 88 -7.24 -15.01 -5.47
CA ALA A 88 -5.87 -14.77 -5.05
C ALA A 88 -4.91 -15.35 -6.09
N LEU A 89 -3.83 -14.63 -6.39
CA LEU A 89 -2.89 -14.97 -7.46
C LEU A 89 -1.54 -15.36 -6.91
N THR A 90 -0.87 -16.30 -7.57
CA THR A 90 0.57 -16.49 -7.40
C THR A 90 1.35 -15.29 -7.91
N ALA A 91 2.59 -15.10 -7.42
CA ALA A 91 3.45 -13.97 -7.81
C ALA A 91 3.69 -13.86 -9.32
N ASN A 92 3.85 -15.01 -9.98
CA ASN A 92 3.99 -15.13 -11.44
C ASN A 92 2.67 -15.02 -12.21
N GLY A 93 1.58 -14.79 -11.48
CA GLY A 93 0.22 -14.73 -11.98
C GLY A 93 -0.33 -16.03 -12.54
N ARG A 94 0.35 -17.18 -12.49
CA ARG A 94 -0.09 -18.41 -13.16
C ARG A 94 -1.33 -19.04 -12.53
N PHE A 95 -1.34 -19.20 -11.21
CA PHE A 95 -2.43 -19.89 -10.52
C PHE A 95 -3.34 -18.89 -9.82
N VAL A 96 -4.65 -19.12 -9.94
CA VAL A 96 -5.69 -18.34 -9.25
C VAL A 96 -6.42 -19.26 -8.29
N ALA A 97 -6.30 -19.00 -6.98
CA ALA A 97 -7.16 -19.63 -5.97
C ALA A 97 -8.40 -18.75 -5.73
N PHE A 98 -9.55 -19.33 -5.43
CA PHE A 98 -10.78 -18.60 -5.12
C PHE A 98 -11.77 -19.49 -4.35
N ALA A 99 -12.73 -18.88 -3.67
CA ALA A 99 -13.83 -19.60 -3.03
C ALA A 99 -15.09 -19.53 -3.90
N SER A 100 -15.82 -20.64 -4.02
CA SER A 100 -17.06 -20.68 -4.80
C SER A 100 -18.05 -21.74 -4.31
N THR A 101 -19.35 -21.48 -4.53
CA THR A 101 -20.43 -22.47 -4.41
C THR A 101 -20.77 -23.17 -5.73
N ALA A 102 -20.06 -22.84 -6.81
CA ALA A 102 -20.32 -23.41 -8.12
C ALA A 102 -19.80 -24.84 -8.25
N ASN A 103 -20.53 -25.67 -9.01
CA ASN A 103 -20.13 -27.04 -9.31
C ASN A 103 -19.15 -27.13 -10.49
N LEU A 104 -17.95 -26.53 -10.35
CA LEU A 104 -17.00 -26.38 -11.46
C LEU A 104 -16.37 -27.69 -11.94
N THR A 105 -16.24 -28.68 -11.05
CA THR A 105 -15.59 -29.97 -11.33
C THR A 105 -16.55 -31.15 -11.34
N GLY A 106 -17.83 -30.93 -11.01
CA GLY A 106 -18.83 -31.97 -10.77
C GLY A 106 -18.89 -32.47 -9.32
N GLN A 107 -17.98 -32.02 -8.44
CA GLN A 107 -17.89 -32.49 -7.05
C GLN A 107 -18.62 -31.61 -6.03
N ASN A 108 -19.02 -30.37 -6.36
CA ASN A 108 -19.74 -29.47 -5.45
C ASN A 108 -21.22 -29.37 -5.85
N ALA A 109 -21.93 -30.50 -5.78
CA ALA A 109 -23.35 -30.55 -6.16
C ALA A 109 -24.28 -29.99 -5.07
N ASP A 110 -23.84 -29.98 -3.81
CA ASP A 110 -24.58 -29.43 -2.67
C ASP A 110 -24.47 -27.90 -2.54
N GLY A 111 -23.46 -27.28 -3.17
CA GLY A 111 -23.36 -25.84 -3.30
C GLY A 111 -22.91 -25.11 -2.04
N ASN A 112 -22.19 -25.78 -1.14
CA ASN A 112 -21.47 -25.09 -0.07
C ASN A 112 -20.20 -24.39 -0.59
N TRP A 113 -19.57 -23.56 0.25
CA TRP A 113 -18.37 -22.81 -0.11
C TRP A 113 -17.13 -23.71 -0.12
N GLU A 114 -16.53 -23.86 -1.29
CA GLU A 114 -15.33 -24.66 -1.52
C GLU A 114 -14.19 -23.82 -2.11
N ILE A 115 -12.95 -24.21 -1.82
CA ILE A 115 -11.74 -23.61 -2.38
C ILE A 115 -11.40 -24.29 -3.70
N PHE A 116 -11.17 -23.49 -4.73
CA PHE A 116 -10.73 -23.93 -6.04
C PHE A 116 -9.41 -23.27 -6.42
N ARG A 117 -8.69 -23.92 -7.35
CA ARG A 117 -7.51 -23.35 -8.02
C ARG A 117 -7.63 -23.56 -9.53
N VAL A 118 -7.41 -22.51 -10.31
CA VAL A 118 -7.28 -22.56 -11.78
C VAL A 118 -5.84 -22.30 -12.18
N ASP A 119 -5.31 -23.13 -13.09
CA ASP A 119 -4.07 -22.86 -13.82
C ASP A 119 -4.39 -22.04 -15.07
N ARG A 120 -3.94 -20.78 -15.16
CA ARG A 120 -4.24 -19.91 -16.31
C ARG A 120 -3.61 -20.38 -17.62
N GLN A 121 -2.57 -21.20 -17.58
CA GLN A 121 -1.93 -21.71 -18.80
C GLN A 121 -2.76 -22.82 -19.45
N THR A 122 -3.33 -23.71 -18.64
CA THR A 122 -4.05 -24.90 -19.10
C THR A 122 -5.58 -24.78 -18.96
N LEU A 123 -6.04 -23.77 -18.21
CA LEU A 123 -7.41 -23.60 -17.73
C LEU A 123 -7.94 -24.77 -16.91
N ALA A 124 -7.04 -25.63 -16.40
CA ALA A 124 -7.41 -26.73 -15.53
C ALA A 124 -7.89 -26.19 -14.18
N THR A 125 -9.13 -26.54 -13.80
CA THR A 125 -9.73 -26.22 -12.50
C THR A 125 -9.58 -27.41 -11.57
N THR A 126 -9.04 -27.19 -10.38
CA THR A 126 -8.94 -28.17 -9.29
C THR A 126 -9.80 -27.71 -8.12
N GLN A 127 -10.68 -28.59 -7.62
CA GLN A 127 -11.39 -28.37 -6.37
C GLN A 127 -10.50 -28.88 -5.22
N ILE A 128 -10.11 -27.98 -4.32
CA ILE A 128 -9.15 -28.25 -3.23
C ILE A 128 -9.87 -28.82 -2.02
N THR A 129 -11.04 -28.29 -1.69
CA THR A 129 -11.88 -28.77 -0.60
C THR A 129 -13.16 -29.41 -1.13
N ASN A 130 -13.59 -30.48 -0.49
CA ASN A 130 -14.83 -31.19 -0.82
C ASN A 130 -15.48 -31.61 0.50
N THR A 131 -16.35 -30.74 0.97
CA THR A 131 -17.01 -30.79 2.27
C THR A 131 -18.52 -30.81 2.08
N SER A 132 -19.30 -30.66 3.13
CA SER A 132 -20.76 -30.65 3.03
C SER A 132 -21.36 -29.64 4.00
N PRO A 133 -22.52 -29.03 3.67
CA PRO A 133 -23.19 -28.08 4.55
C PRO A 133 -23.41 -28.65 5.96
N PRO A 134 -23.43 -27.80 7.00
CA PRO A 134 -23.50 -26.33 6.95
C PRO A 134 -22.15 -25.61 6.98
N CYS A 135 -21.02 -26.33 6.90
CA CYS A 135 -19.70 -25.72 7.02
C CYS A 135 -19.26 -25.03 5.72
N GLU A 136 -18.27 -24.14 5.80
CA GLU A 136 -17.81 -23.29 4.70
C GLU A 136 -16.27 -23.17 4.67
N ASN A 137 -15.71 -23.03 3.47
CA ASN A 137 -14.30 -22.72 3.23
C ASN A 137 -14.19 -21.39 2.45
N ARG A 138 -13.47 -20.39 2.98
CA ARG A 138 -13.47 -19.01 2.46
C ARG A 138 -12.10 -18.32 2.51
N ALA A 139 -12.02 -17.19 1.81
CA ALA A 139 -10.88 -16.25 1.84
C ALA A 139 -9.51 -16.92 1.59
N PRO A 140 -9.32 -17.60 0.44
CA PRO A 140 -8.04 -18.19 0.12
C PRO A 140 -6.98 -17.13 -0.15
N SER A 141 -5.75 -17.46 0.21
CA SER A 141 -4.51 -16.76 -0.11
C SER A 141 -3.52 -17.79 -0.62
N ILE A 142 -2.81 -17.47 -1.71
CA ILE A 142 -1.88 -18.37 -2.37
C ILE A 142 -0.54 -17.66 -2.57
N ALA A 143 0.55 -18.34 -2.22
CA ALA A 143 1.89 -17.79 -2.40
C ALA A 143 2.85 -18.93 -2.77
N GLY A 144 3.39 -18.90 -4.00
CA GLY A 144 4.37 -19.88 -4.49
C GLY A 144 4.54 -19.83 -6.00
N ASP A 145 5.67 -20.34 -6.52
CA ASP A 145 5.93 -20.55 -7.94
C ASP A 145 6.24 -22.03 -8.27
N ALA A 146 6.44 -22.30 -9.57
CA ALA A 146 6.39 -23.59 -10.28
C ALA A 146 5.07 -24.39 -10.23
N ALA A 147 4.42 -24.54 -9.06
CA ALA A 147 3.20 -25.36 -8.90
C ALA A 147 2.08 -24.77 -8.00
N GLY A 148 2.33 -23.67 -7.26
CA GLY A 148 1.31 -23.05 -6.40
C GLY A 148 0.93 -23.96 -5.23
N ASP A 149 1.94 -24.35 -4.45
CA ASP A 149 1.84 -25.48 -3.52
C ASP A 149 1.05 -25.17 -2.26
N VAL A 150 0.90 -23.89 -1.88
CA VAL A 150 0.26 -23.56 -0.61
C VAL A 150 -0.87 -22.57 -0.78
N ILE A 151 -2.06 -23.01 -0.39
CA ILE A 151 -3.26 -22.18 -0.28
C ILE A 151 -3.66 -22.15 1.19
N ALA A 152 -3.54 -21.00 1.84
CA ALA A 152 -4.12 -20.77 3.16
C ALA A 152 -5.53 -20.20 3.02
N PHE A 153 -6.45 -20.63 3.87
CA PHE A 153 -7.85 -20.22 3.83
C PHE A 153 -8.47 -20.38 5.21
N THR A 154 -9.67 -19.85 5.37
CA THR A 154 -10.49 -20.03 6.57
C THR A 154 -11.48 -21.17 6.38
N THR A 155 -11.69 -22.00 7.39
CA THR A 155 -12.64 -23.11 7.33
C THR A 155 -13.41 -23.28 8.63
N THR A 156 -14.70 -23.55 8.51
CA THR A 156 -15.53 -24.09 9.61
C THR A 156 -15.74 -25.60 9.48
N CYS A 157 -15.08 -26.23 8.50
CA CYS A 157 -15.22 -27.64 8.18
C CYS A 157 -14.12 -28.47 8.84
N SER A 158 -14.45 -29.73 9.11
CA SER A 158 -13.43 -30.78 9.16
C SER A 158 -12.97 -31.11 7.73
N LEU A 159 -11.67 -31.28 7.55
CA LEU A 159 -11.03 -31.60 6.27
C LEU A 159 -10.29 -32.95 6.38
N PRO A 160 -9.91 -33.58 5.25
CA PRO A 160 -9.13 -34.82 5.29
C PRO A 160 -7.86 -34.68 6.14
N GLY A 161 -7.81 -35.35 7.30
CA GLY A 161 -6.68 -35.30 8.22
C GLY A 161 -6.64 -34.08 9.15
N PHE A 162 -7.64 -33.20 9.13
CA PHE A 162 -7.74 -32.01 9.98
C PHE A 162 -9.14 -31.92 10.61
N ALA A 163 -9.22 -32.06 11.93
CA ALA A 163 -10.49 -32.10 12.66
C ALA A 163 -10.88 -30.71 13.16
N ASN A 164 -12.12 -30.30 12.87
CA ASN A 164 -12.77 -29.10 13.41
C ASN A 164 -14.21 -29.50 13.80
N PRO A 165 -14.41 -30.11 14.98
CA PRO A 165 -15.69 -30.66 15.38
C PRO A 165 -16.67 -29.61 15.94
N ASP A 166 -16.19 -28.46 16.41
CA ASP A 166 -16.99 -27.37 16.96
C ASP A 166 -17.36 -26.31 15.91
N GLY A 167 -16.74 -26.34 14.74
CA GLY A 167 -17.14 -25.54 13.58
C GLY A 167 -16.85 -24.06 13.72
N ASN A 168 -15.96 -23.69 14.63
CA ASN A 168 -15.41 -22.33 14.69
C ASN A 168 -14.52 -22.07 13.46
N VAL A 169 -14.19 -20.80 13.23
CA VAL A 169 -13.41 -20.41 12.04
C VAL A 169 -11.93 -20.68 12.32
N GLU A 170 -11.40 -21.72 11.67
CA GLU A 170 -9.99 -22.10 11.72
C GLU A 170 -9.22 -21.54 10.53
N LEU A 171 -7.95 -21.18 10.75
CA LEU A 171 -6.99 -20.95 9.69
C LEU A 171 -6.37 -22.29 9.30
N VAL A 172 -6.42 -22.64 8.02
CA VAL A 172 -5.79 -23.86 7.49
C VAL A 172 -4.98 -23.55 6.24
N ALA A 173 -3.92 -24.31 5.99
CA ALA A 173 -3.17 -24.29 4.75
C ALA A 173 -3.11 -25.69 4.13
N TRP A 174 -3.44 -25.78 2.85
CA TRP A 174 -3.24 -26.95 2.01
C TRP A 174 -1.87 -26.86 1.34
N ASP A 175 -1.07 -27.93 1.36
CA ASP A 175 0.31 -27.96 0.83
C ASP A 175 0.49 -28.76 -0.48
N GLY A 176 -0.62 -29.09 -1.15
CA GLY A 176 -0.63 -30.03 -2.28
C GLY A 176 -1.12 -31.42 -1.91
N ALA A 177 -1.03 -31.81 -0.63
CA ALA A 177 -1.35 -33.16 -0.17
C ALA A 177 -2.15 -33.21 1.14
N SER A 178 -1.88 -32.31 2.07
CA SER A 178 -2.40 -32.34 3.43
C SER A 178 -2.87 -30.97 3.90
N PHE A 179 -3.70 -30.97 4.94
CA PHE A 179 -4.20 -29.77 5.60
C PHE A 179 -3.59 -29.66 6.99
N ALA A 180 -3.06 -28.49 7.32
CA ALA A 180 -2.57 -28.16 8.65
C ALA A 180 -2.98 -26.73 9.01
N GLY A 181 -3.14 -26.41 10.29
CA GLY A 181 -3.70 -25.14 10.68
C GLY A 181 -3.83 -24.96 12.19
N THR A 182 -4.61 -23.95 12.57
CA THR A 182 -5.01 -23.71 13.95
C THR A 182 -5.97 -24.82 14.44
N SER A 183 -5.99 -25.05 15.75
CA SER A 183 -6.96 -25.94 16.40
C SER A 183 -7.38 -25.26 17.70
N THR A 184 -8.47 -24.53 17.60
CA THR A 184 -8.95 -23.57 18.60
C THR A 184 -10.40 -23.84 18.94
N SER A 185 -10.96 -23.09 19.90
CA SER A 185 -12.37 -23.22 20.26
C SER A 185 -12.90 -21.91 20.83
N GLY A 186 -14.13 -21.54 20.47
CA GLY A 186 -14.80 -20.33 20.96
C GLY A 186 -14.19 -19.00 20.50
N CYS A 187 -13.34 -19.02 19.48
CA CYS A 187 -12.66 -17.85 18.92
C CYS A 187 -12.57 -17.97 17.39
N GLN A 188 -12.05 -16.95 16.72
CA GLN A 188 -12.06 -16.84 15.26
C GLN A 188 -10.69 -16.50 14.71
N ASN A 189 -10.37 -17.08 13.54
CA ASN A 189 -9.18 -16.81 12.76
C ASN A 189 -9.60 -16.34 11.36
N TYR A 190 -9.02 -15.26 10.83
CA TYR A 190 -9.45 -14.70 9.55
C TYR A 190 -8.36 -13.92 8.82
N ALA A 191 -8.65 -13.55 7.57
CA ALA A 191 -7.78 -12.79 6.66
C ALA A 191 -6.36 -13.37 6.50
N PRO A 192 -6.20 -14.61 6.02
CA PRO A 192 -4.88 -15.17 5.78
C PRO A 192 -4.12 -14.47 4.65
N ALA A 193 -2.81 -14.32 4.85
CA ALA A 193 -1.86 -13.87 3.85
C ALA A 193 -0.62 -14.78 3.89
N VAL A 194 -0.40 -15.56 2.83
CA VAL A 194 0.74 -16.49 2.75
C VAL A 194 1.99 -15.75 2.27
N ALA A 195 3.12 -15.95 2.94
CA ALA A 195 4.42 -15.46 2.52
C ALA A 195 4.94 -16.32 1.36
N ARG A 196 5.57 -15.70 0.35
CA ARG A 196 5.97 -16.41 -0.87
C ARG A 196 7.20 -17.29 -0.71
N GLN A 197 8.21 -16.85 0.04
CA GLN A 197 9.46 -17.59 0.20
C GLN A 197 9.19 -18.90 0.94
N GLN A 198 9.33 -20.01 0.20
CA GLN A 198 9.07 -21.37 0.68
C GLN A 198 7.64 -21.59 1.20
N SER A 199 6.73 -20.65 0.95
CA SER A 199 5.37 -20.68 1.50
C SER A 199 5.35 -20.88 3.03
N ARG A 200 6.40 -20.43 3.73
CA ARG A 200 6.67 -20.87 5.11
C ARG A 200 5.76 -20.19 6.13
N TYR A 201 5.49 -18.91 5.94
CA TYR A 201 4.76 -18.12 6.92
C TYR A 201 3.35 -17.76 6.43
N VAL A 202 2.42 -17.63 7.36
CA VAL A 202 1.08 -17.07 7.10
C VAL A 202 0.83 -15.98 8.12
N ALA A 203 0.60 -14.75 7.67
CA ALA A 203 0.04 -13.69 8.52
C ALA A 203 -1.50 -13.80 8.52
N PHE A 204 -2.13 -13.53 9.65
CA PHE A 204 -3.58 -13.61 9.80
C PHE A 204 -4.02 -12.85 11.05
N ILE A 205 -5.32 -12.68 11.22
CA ILE A 205 -5.91 -12.09 12.43
C ILE A 205 -6.56 -13.19 13.24
N SER A 206 -6.41 -13.13 14.56
CA SER A 206 -7.02 -14.09 15.47
C SER A 206 -7.47 -13.43 16.77
N THR A 207 -8.66 -13.84 17.24
CA THR A 207 -9.13 -13.58 18.61
C THR A 207 -8.74 -14.72 19.57
N CYS A 208 -8.03 -15.74 19.08
CA CYS A 208 -7.64 -16.90 19.86
C CYS A 208 -6.36 -16.66 20.64
N ASN A 209 -6.23 -17.38 21.77
CA ASN A 209 -5.04 -17.34 22.60
C ASN A 209 -3.93 -18.30 22.11
N LEU A 210 -3.52 -18.19 20.85
CA LEU A 210 -2.63 -19.16 20.18
C LEU A 210 -1.23 -19.28 20.79
N SER A 211 -0.70 -18.19 21.35
CA SER A 211 0.62 -18.12 21.98
C SER A 211 0.57 -17.99 23.50
N GLY A 212 -0.62 -18.00 24.11
CA GLY A 212 -0.83 -17.80 25.54
C GLY A 212 -0.87 -16.33 26.00
N THR A 213 -0.76 -15.37 25.08
CA THR A 213 -0.68 -13.93 25.36
C THR A 213 -1.92 -13.11 24.94
N ASN A 214 -2.91 -13.70 24.27
CA ASN A 214 -4.17 -13.06 23.87
C ASN A 214 -5.34 -13.59 24.71
N ALA A 215 -5.31 -13.32 26.01
CA ALA A 215 -6.30 -13.86 26.96
C ALA A 215 -7.62 -13.06 27.00
N ASP A 216 -7.61 -11.82 26.52
CA ASP A 216 -8.80 -10.97 26.46
C ASP A 216 -9.65 -11.21 25.20
N GLY A 217 -9.09 -11.89 24.19
CA GLY A 217 -9.78 -12.25 22.96
C GLY A 217 -9.90 -11.08 21.99
N ASN A 218 -9.13 -10.01 22.19
CA ASN A 218 -9.08 -8.92 21.23
C ASN A 218 -8.50 -9.43 19.88
N PRO A 219 -8.95 -8.89 18.72
CA PRO A 219 -8.33 -9.23 17.46
C PRO A 219 -6.86 -8.84 17.41
N GLU A 220 -5.97 -9.80 17.18
CA GLU A 220 -4.54 -9.56 17.06
C GLU A 220 -3.98 -10.12 15.75
N VAL A 221 -2.95 -9.46 15.22
CA VAL A 221 -2.18 -9.97 14.09
C VAL A 221 -1.27 -11.08 14.59
N PHE A 222 -1.29 -12.22 13.92
CA PHE A 222 -0.39 -13.35 14.16
C PHE A 222 0.40 -13.70 12.90
N ARG A 223 1.56 -14.31 13.11
CA ARG A 223 2.33 -15.00 12.06
C ARG A 223 2.52 -16.45 12.44
N TRP A 224 1.95 -17.36 11.67
CA TRP A 224 2.17 -18.80 11.77
C TRP A 224 3.41 -19.20 10.98
N ASP A 225 4.35 -19.90 11.63
CA ASP A 225 5.46 -20.60 10.97
C ASP A 225 5.05 -22.06 10.71
N ARG A 226 4.72 -22.37 9.46
CA ARG A 226 4.24 -23.69 9.04
C ARG A 226 5.30 -24.78 9.20
N GLN A 227 6.59 -24.41 9.20
CA GLN A 227 7.68 -25.38 9.32
C GLN A 227 7.86 -25.86 10.77
N THR A 228 7.71 -24.96 11.73
CA THR A 228 7.87 -25.26 13.17
C THR A 228 6.54 -25.46 13.89
N ASN A 229 5.43 -25.16 13.21
CA ASN A 229 4.08 -25.07 13.76
C ASN A 229 3.98 -24.13 14.98
N SER A 230 4.68 -23.00 14.91
CA SER A 230 4.68 -21.99 15.98
C SER A 230 3.92 -20.74 15.57
N PHE A 231 3.30 -20.08 16.55
CA PHE A 231 2.54 -18.85 16.36
C PHE A 231 3.23 -17.70 17.06
N LEU A 232 3.55 -16.66 16.30
CA LEU A 232 4.02 -15.38 16.82
C LEU A 232 2.85 -14.41 16.86
N GLN A 233 2.45 -13.98 18.06
CA GLN A 233 1.56 -12.84 18.23
C GLN A 233 2.33 -11.55 17.94
N ILE A 234 1.94 -10.82 16.89
CA ILE A 234 2.60 -9.59 16.44
C ILE A 234 2.08 -8.39 17.24
N THR A 235 0.77 -8.26 17.38
CA THR A 235 0.13 -7.19 18.15
C THR A 235 -0.41 -7.73 19.47
N ASN A 236 -0.41 -6.91 20.53
CA ASN A 236 -1.03 -7.24 21.80
C ASN A 236 -1.72 -5.99 22.34
N THR A 237 -3.00 -5.87 22.05
CA THR A 237 -3.84 -4.71 22.29
C THR A 237 -5.08 -5.12 23.08
N ALA A 238 -5.88 -4.15 23.53
CA ALA A 238 -7.11 -4.41 24.26
C ALA A 238 -8.28 -3.76 23.53
N ASP A 239 -9.47 -4.34 23.68
CA ASP A 239 -10.72 -3.81 23.12
C ASP A 239 -10.88 -2.29 23.43
N PRO A 240 -11.26 -1.44 22.46
CA PRO A 240 -11.81 -1.74 21.14
C PRO A 240 -10.82 -1.64 19.97
N VAL A 241 -9.60 -2.16 20.12
CA VAL A 241 -8.59 -2.12 19.05
C VAL A 241 -8.85 -3.20 18.00
N ALA A 242 -9.06 -2.76 16.77
CA ALA A 242 -9.19 -3.60 15.59
C ALA A 242 -7.87 -3.71 14.82
N GLN A 243 -7.71 -4.86 14.18
CA GLN A 243 -6.65 -5.16 13.22
C GLN A 243 -7.32 -5.67 11.95
N ASP A 244 -6.87 -5.23 10.78
CA ASP A 244 -7.41 -5.69 9.50
C ASP A 244 -6.32 -5.83 8.42
N VAL A 245 -6.67 -6.54 7.33
CA VAL A 245 -5.94 -6.60 6.05
C VAL A 245 -4.44 -6.90 6.16
N PRO A 246 -4.00 -7.97 6.84
CA PRO A 246 -2.60 -8.30 6.92
C PRO A 246 -2.02 -8.60 5.52
N SER A 247 -0.85 -8.06 5.25
CA SER A 247 -0.07 -8.33 4.04
C SER A 247 1.36 -8.63 4.43
N ILE A 248 1.87 -9.78 3.99
CA ILE A 248 3.16 -10.31 4.45
C ILE A 248 4.22 -10.22 3.33
N ALA A 249 5.44 -9.85 3.69
CA ALA A 249 6.58 -9.86 2.78
C ALA A 249 6.96 -11.29 2.38
N SER A 250 7.68 -11.46 1.27
CA SER A 250 8.04 -12.79 0.73
C SER A 250 8.76 -13.66 1.75
N SER A 251 9.71 -13.09 2.49
CA SER A 251 10.46 -13.79 3.56
C SER A 251 9.66 -14.08 4.82
N GLY A 252 8.48 -13.47 4.97
CA GLY A 252 7.72 -13.43 6.21
C GLY A 252 8.35 -12.57 7.32
N SER A 253 9.41 -11.81 7.03
CA SER A 253 10.09 -10.98 8.04
C SER A 253 9.39 -9.65 8.33
N ALA A 254 8.35 -9.30 7.56
CA ALA A 254 7.56 -8.10 7.76
C ALA A 254 6.08 -8.36 7.44
N VAL A 255 5.18 -7.69 8.16
CA VAL A 255 3.73 -7.72 7.97
C VAL A 255 3.20 -6.31 8.05
N LEU A 256 2.47 -5.87 7.03
CA LEU A 256 1.67 -4.65 7.03
C LEU A 256 0.25 -5.00 7.45
N PHE A 257 -0.42 -4.12 8.20
CA PHE A 257 -1.82 -4.28 8.62
C PHE A 257 -2.44 -2.90 8.88
N ALA A 258 -3.77 -2.81 8.79
CA ALA A 258 -4.51 -1.61 9.19
C ALA A 258 -4.98 -1.76 10.65
N SER A 259 -4.96 -0.67 11.43
CA SER A 259 -5.38 -0.69 12.83
C SER A 259 -5.77 0.69 13.34
N ASN A 260 -6.68 0.74 14.32
CA ASN A 260 -6.92 1.92 15.16
C ASN A 260 -6.10 1.90 16.47
N GLY A 261 -5.15 0.96 16.60
CA GLY A 261 -4.33 0.79 17.79
C GLY A 261 -3.29 1.87 17.97
N ASN A 262 -3.06 2.28 19.22
CA ASN A 262 -2.02 3.24 19.59
C ASN A 262 -0.69 2.55 19.95
N PHE A 263 0.02 2.06 18.95
CA PHE A 263 1.30 1.38 19.15
C PHE A 263 2.40 2.39 19.49
N ALA A 264 3.07 2.23 20.64
CA ALA A 264 4.15 3.11 21.10
C ALA A 264 3.81 4.62 21.15
N GLY A 265 2.52 4.97 21.25
CA GLY A 265 2.06 6.36 21.35
C GLY A 265 1.92 7.09 20.01
N SER A 266 2.08 6.42 18.86
CA SER A 266 2.11 7.07 17.56
C SER A 266 0.73 7.39 16.97
N ASN A 267 -0.35 6.75 17.45
CA ASN A 267 -1.73 6.93 16.96
C ASN A 267 -2.67 7.29 18.12
N ALA A 268 -2.53 8.52 18.63
CA ALA A 268 -3.24 8.96 19.83
C ALA A 268 -4.72 9.29 19.58
N ASP A 269 -5.11 9.58 18.34
CA ASP A 269 -6.48 9.91 17.96
C ASP A 269 -7.30 8.68 17.56
N GLY A 270 -6.66 7.52 17.36
CA GLY A 270 -7.32 6.25 17.10
C GLY A 270 -7.96 6.17 15.72
N SER A 271 -7.43 6.94 14.75
CA SER A 271 -7.78 6.77 13.33
C SER A 271 -7.31 5.39 12.84
N TYR A 272 -7.93 4.88 11.77
CA TYR A 272 -7.47 3.64 11.14
C TYR A 272 -6.26 3.93 10.27
N GLU A 273 -5.10 3.45 10.69
CA GLU A 273 -3.81 3.70 10.05
C GLU A 273 -3.13 2.39 9.63
N LEU A 274 -2.21 2.49 8.68
CA LEU A 274 -1.32 1.40 8.33
C LEU A 274 -0.17 1.31 9.32
N PHE A 275 0.11 0.10 9.77
CA PHE A 275 1.24 -0.25 10.61
C PHE A 275 2.02 -1.37 9.94
N LYS A 276 3.34 -1.36 10.15
CA LYS A 276 4.22 -2.42 9.71
C LYS A 276 4.93 -3.01 10.91
N TRP A 277 4.76 -4.31 11.09
CA TRP A 277 5.63 -5.11 11.93
C TRP A 277 6.86 -5.58 11.13
N GLN A 278 8.02 -5.56 11.76
CA GLN A 278 9.24 -6.15 11.25
C GLN A 278 9.94 -6.98 12.33
N SER A 279 10.33 -8.19 11.95
CA SER A 279 11.09 -9.10 12.79
C SER A 279 12.39 -8.45 13.32
N PRO A 280 12.73 -8.60 14.61
CA PRO A 280 12.10 -9.52 15.57
C PRO A 280 10.82 -9.00 16.25
N ALA A 281 10.61 -7.70 16.44
CA ALA A 281 9.43 -7.21 17.18
C ALA A 281 9.09 -5.72 17.00
N THR A 282 9.53 -5.08 15.92
CA THR A 282 9.33 -3.62 15.76
C THR A 282 8.02 -3.36 15.02
N ILE A 283 7.07 -2.69 15.66
CA ILE A 283 5.90 -2.11 15.00
C ILE A 283 6.17 -0.63 14.76
N THR A 284 6.00 -0.20 13.51
CA THR A 284 6.12 1.21 13.10
C THR A 284 4.82 1.63 12.42
N GLN A 285 4.30 2.79 12.80
CA GLN A 285 3.20 3.42 12.09
C GLN A 285 3.69 3.94 10.73
N VAL A 286 2.98 3.54 9.67
CA VAL A 286 3.32 3.82 8.27
C VAL A 286 2.51 4.99 7.73
N SER A 287 1.31 5.23 8.25
CA SER A 287 0.49 6.37 7.89
C SER A 287 -0.01 7.10 9.13
N ASN A 288 -0.23 8.41 9.03
CA ASN A 288 -0.73 9.21 10.13
C ASN A 288 -1.62 10.32 9.58
N GLU A 289 -2.92 10.12 9.65
CA GLU A 289 -3.98 10.98 9.16
C GLU A 289 -4.92 11.35 10.32
N PRO A 290 -5.65 12.48 10.22
CA PRO A 290 -6.64 12.83 11.24
C PRO A 290 -7.77 11.80 11.31
N ASN A 291 -8.46 11.73 12.45
CA ASN A 291 -9.65 10.89 12.70
C ASN A 291 -10.83 11.00 11.71
N THR A 292 -10.77 11.90 10.74
CA THR A 292 -11.71 11.98 9.61
C THR A 292 -11.29 11.13 8.41
N VAL A 293 -10.22 10.35 8.55
CA VAL A 293 -9.60 9.55 7.50
C VAL A 293 -9.34 8.14 8.03
N ALA A 294 -9.43 7.15 7.15
CA ALA A 294 -9.08 5.76 7.45
C ALA A 294 -8.33 5.11 6.29
N TYR A 295 -7.36 4.27 6.60
CA TYR A 295 -6.83 3.28 5.67
C TYR A 295 -7.64 1.99 5.77
N ILE A 296 -8.24 1.60 4.65
CA ILE A 296 -9.18 0.47 4.58
C ILE A 296 -8.59 -0.76 3.86
N SER A 297 -7.41 -0.60 3.26
CA SER A 297 -6.69 -1.67 2.58
C SER A 297 -5.19 -1.36 2.57
N GLY A 298 -4.37 -2.40 2.56
CA GLY A 298 -2.92 -2.30 2.54
C GLY A 298 -2.27 -3.49 1.84
N LYS A 299 -1.22 -3.23 1.05
CA LYS A 299 -0.34 -4.27 0.48
C LYS A 299 1.12 -3.94 0.71
N LEU A 300 1.87 -4.94 1.14
CA LEU A 300 3.31 -4.91 1.35
C LEU A 300 4.00 -5.57 0.14
N ASP A 301 5.11 -4.99 -0.30
CA ASP A 301 5.94 -5.63 -1.32
C ASP A 301 6.75 -6.82 -0.77
N ASP A 302 7.28 -7.63 -1.68
CA ASP A 302 8.01 -8.85 -1.32
C ASP A 302 9.25 -8.63 -0.49
N ALA A 303 9.92 -7.49 -0.68
CA ALA A 303 11.09 -7.12 0.12
C ALA A 303 10.70 -6.57 1.51
N GLY A 304 9.42 -6.23 1.73
CA GLY A 304 8.96 -5.53 2.92
C GLY A 304 9.46 -4.10 3.01
N VAL A 305 9.86 -3.49 1.90
CA VAL A 305 10.45 -2.15 1.82
C VAL A 305 9.44 -1.10 1.36
N TRP A 306 8.33 -1.50 0.75
CA TRP A 306 7.29 -0.60 0.26
C TRP A 306 5.91 -1.10 0.63
N ALA A 307 5.04 -0.18 1.02
CA ALA A 307 3.63 -0.46 1.22
C ALA A 307 2.81 0.43 0.31
N VAL A 308 1.58 0.00 0.09
CA VAL A 308 0.60 0.77 -0.62
C VAL A 308 -0.72 0.65 0.12
N GLY A 309 -1.41 1.77 0.32
CA GLY A 309 -2.64 1.87 1.09
C GLY A 309 -3.76 2.54 0.33
N GLU A 310 -4.99 2.14 0.62
CA GLU A 310 -6.20 2.84 0.19
C GLU A 310 -6.71 3.71 1.35
N ARG A 311 -6.64 5.02 1.15
CA ARG A 311 -7.07 6.07 2.06
C ARG A 311 -8.51 6.47 1.73
N LEU A 312 -9.39 6.44 2.71
CA LEU A 312 -10.77 6.92 2.65
C LEU A 312 -10.90 8.18 3.52
N ASP A 313 -11.33 9.28 2.91
CA ASP A 313 -11.69 10.51 3.62
C ASP A 313 -13.20 10.55 3.87
N PHE A 314 -13.61 10.57 5.14
CA PHE A 314 -15.03 10.57 5.51
C PHE A 314 -15.73 11.92 5.32
N THR A 315 -14.98 13.01 5.14
CA THR A 315 -15.56 14.34 4.95
C THR A 315 -16.00 14.54 3.50
N THR A 316 -15.21 14.02 2.56
CA THR A 316 -15.43 14.13 1.12
C THR A 316 -15.96 12.84 0.51
N PHE A 317 -15.91 11.72 1.23
CA PHE A 317 -16.15 10.37 0.72
C PHE A 317 -15.28 10.06 -0.51
N SER A 318 -14.02 10.51 -0.49
CA SER A 318 -13.05 10.25 -1.56
C SER A 318 -12.07 9.15 -1.18
N PHE A 319 -11.73 8.31 -2.16
CA PHE A 319 -10.69 7.28 -2.07
C PHE A 319 -9.42 7.77 -2.74
N GLU A 320 -8.28 7.55 -2.10
CA GLU A 320 -6.96 7.89 -2.61
C GLU A 320 -5.99 6.72 -2.39
N THR A 321 -5.13 6.51 -3.36
CA THR A 321 -4.01 5.56 -3.26
C THR A 321 -2.78 6.27 -2.73
N ARG A 322 -2.15 5.71 -1.69
CA ARG A 322 -0.85 6.19 -1.20
C ARG A 322 0.21 5.10 -1.19
N VAL A 323 1.42 5.47 -1.59
CA VAL A 323 2.59 4.59 -1.56
C VAL A 323 3.50 5.04 -0.42
N PHE A 324 4.08 4.08 0.28
CA PHE A 324 4.96 4.28 1.42
C PHE A 324 6.29 3.59 1.19
N TYR A 325 7.40 4.28 1.39
CA TYR A 325 8.73 3.67 1.47
C TYR A 325 9.12 3.45 2.92
N MET A 326 9.58 2.24 3.23
CA MET A 326 9.86 1.76 4.58
C MET A 326 11.23 1.07 4.59
N SER A 327 12.27 1.79 4.20
CA SER A 327 13.63 1.34 4.45
C SER A 327 13.95 1.43 5.94
N SER A 328 14.61 0.41 6.49
CA SER A 328 15.05 0.38 7.88
C SER A 328 16.20 1.36 8.09
N LEU A 329 15.91 2.61 8.43
CA LEU A 329 16.87 3.53 9.03
C LEU A 329 16.14 4.34 10.11
N GLY A 330 16.78 4.47 11.26
CA GLY A 330 16.18 5.00 12.49
C GLY A 330 15.54 6.37 12.35
N ASN A 331 14.59 6.62 13.25
CA ASN A 331 13.83 7.85 13.47
C ASN A 331 12.49 7.97 12.72
N GLY A 332 11.70 6.90 12.73
CA GLY A 332 10.25 6.98 12.98
C GLY A 332 9.38 7.91 12.12
N ASN A 333 9.82 8.31 10.92
CA ASN A 333 9.02 9.18 10.06
C ASN A 333 8.60 8.43 8.78
N PRO A 334 7.29 8.29 8.49
CA PRO A 334 6.82 7.64 7.28
C PRO A 334 7.21 8.43 6.03
N VAL A 335 7.61 7.72 4.97
CA VAL A 335 7.74 8.29 3.64
C VAL A 335 6.36 8.35 3.02
N PHE A 336 5.85 9.57 2.81
CA PHE A 336 4.59 9.82 2.12
C PHE A 336 4.79 9.82 0.61
N SER A 337 3.85 9.27 -0.16
CA SER A 337 3.72 9.59 -1.58
C SER A 337 2.32 10.11 -1.92
N ALA A 338 2.35 11.23 -2.64
CA ALA A 338 1.46 11.65 -3.72
C ALA A 338 0.10 12.29 -3.39
N THR A 339 0.10 13.35 -2.57
CA THR A 339 -0.85 14.49 -2.72
C THR A 339 -0.36 15.74 -1.98
N ASP A 340 0.89 16.17 -2.19
CA ASP A 340 1.24 17.57 -1.90
C ASP A 340 1.11 18.38 -3.22
N PRO A 341 0.20 19.38 -3.30
CA PRO A 341 -0.01 20.21 -4.50
C PRO A 341 1.23 21.04 -4.88
N LEU A 342 2.28 21.03 -4.07
CA LEU A 342 3.59 21.59 -4.38
C LEU A 342 4.57 20.52 -4.87
N LEU A 343 4.19 19.54 -5.71
CA LEU A 343 5.10 18.57 -6.37
C LEU A 343 4.77 18.38 -7.88
N PRO A 344 5.63 18.77 -8.85
CA PRO A 344 5.42 18.57 -10.28
C PRO A 344 5.94 17.23 -10.79
N THR A 345 5.50 16.95 -12.00
CA THR A 345 5.34 15.67 -12.69
C THR A 345 6.62 14.91 -13.02
N ILE A 346 6.51 13.58 -12.96
CA ILE A 346 7.55 12.56 -13.10
C ILE A 346 7.66 11.98 -14.53
N ALA A 347 8.86 11.73 -15.06
CA ALA A 347 9.15 10.99 -16.32
C ALA A 347 9.71 9.57 -16.06
N ALA A 348 9.70 8.64 -17.03
CA ALA A 348 9.65 7.16 -16.92
C ALA A 348 10.93 6.35 -16.55
N GLY A 349 10.79 5.21 -15.84
CA GLY A 349 11.90 4.23 -15.73
C GLY A 349 11.80 3.02 -14.78
N ALA A 350 10.95 2.99 -13.75
CA ALA A 350 10.91 1.85 -12.80
C ALA A 350 9.54 1.14 -12.76
N ASN A 351 9.59 -0.20 -12.66
CA ASN A 351 8.47 -1.13 -12.85
C ASN A 351 7.17 -0.74 -12.12
N ILE A 352 6.09 -0.69 -12.90
CA ILE A 352 4.75 -0.19 -12.57
C ILE A 352 4.18 -0.93 -11.35
N ARG A 353 4.02 -0.23 -10.22
CA ARG A 353 3.31 -0.74 -9.04
C ARG A 353 1.82 -0.48 -9.26
N ARG A 354 1.03 -1.54 -9.28
CA ARG A 354 -0.42 -1.45 -9.55
C ARG A 354 -1.18 -1.68 -8.26
N ILE A 355 -2.29 -0.97 -8.10
CA ILE A 355 -3.34 -1.36 -7.16
C ILE A 355 -4.58 -1.62 -7.96
N ALA A 356 -5.24 -2.70 -7.62
CA ALA A 356 -6.59 -2.94 -8.02
C ALA A 356 -7.51 -2.57 -6.87
N LEU A 357 -8.46 -1.69 -7.14
CA LEU A 357 -9.48 -1.28 -6.18
C LEU A 357 -10.86 -1.41 -6.81
N GLN A 358 -11.89 -1.49 -5.99
CA GLN A 358 -13.26 -1.60 -6.44
C GLN A 358 -14.06 -0.39 -5.97
N SER A 359 -14.92 0.16 -6.84
CA SER A 359 -15.73 1.32 -6.47
C SER A 359 -17.04 1.38 -7.26
N GLN A 360 -18.08 1.93 -6.63
CA GLN A 360 -19.34 2.32 -7.27
C GLN A 360 -19.30 3.76 -7.82
N SER A 361 -18.23 4.49 -7.52
CA SER A 361 -18.09 5.89 -7.92
C SER A 361 -17.72 6.00 -9.41
N ASN A 362 -18.20 7.08 -10.04
CA ASN A 362 -17.83 7.41 -11.42
C ASN A 362 -16.47 8.11 -11.51
N LEU A 363 -15.40 7.44 -11.06
CA LEU A 363 -14.07 8.02 -10.85
C LEU A 363 -13.43 8.59 -12.13
N THR A 364 -13.68 7.95 -13.28
CA THR A 364 -13.10 8.31 -14.59
C THR A 364 -14.13 8.78 -15.61
N GLY A 365 -15.42 8.87 -15.23
CA GLY A 365 -16.52 9.21 -16.14
C GLY A 365 -17.16 8.01 -16.86
N GLY A 366 -16.62 6.78 -16.70
CA GLY A 366 -17.10 5.55 -17.36
C GLY A 366 -18.02 4.63 -16.54
N ASN A 367 -18.44 5.02 -15.33
CA ASN A 367 -19.41 4.30 -14.49
C ASN A 367 -20.62 5.20 -14.12
N PRO A 368 -21.47 5.59 -15.09
CA PRO A 368 -22.64 6.44 -14.84
C PRO A 368 -23.82 5.70 -14.19
N ASP A 369 -23.82 4.36 -14.20
CA ASP A 369 -24.87 3.50 -13.64
C ASP A 369 -24.62 3.07 -12.18
N GLY A 370 -23.40 3.25 -11.66
CA GLY A 370 -23.09 3.16 -10.23
C GLY A 370 -22.98 1.72 -9.69
N ASN A 371 -22.76 0.75 -10.56
CA ASN A 371 -22.43 -0.62 -10.19
C ASN A 371 -20.98 -0.74 -9.68
N VAL A 372 -20.62 -1.85 -9.04
CA VAL A 372 -19.24 -2.04 -8.55
C VAL A 372 -18.34 -2.34 -9.74
N GLU A 373 -17.28 -1.54 -9.92
CA GLU A 373 -16.29 -1.72 -10.97
C GLU A 373 -14.87 -1.83 -10.43
N VAL A 374 -14.00 -2.52 -11.16
CA VAL A 374 -12.58 -2.64 -10.85
C VAL A 374 -11.79 -1.55 -11.57
N PHE A 375 -11.03 -0.81 -10.77
CA PHE A 375 -10.11 0.22 -11.22
C PHE A 375 -8.69 -0.25 -10.98
N GLU A 376 -7.83 0.00 -11.96
CA GLU A 376 -6.40 -0.15 -11.81
C GLU A 376 -5.79 1.24 -11.69
N VAL A 377 -5.10 1.46 -10.58
CA VAL A 377 -4.23 2.61 -10.43
C VAL A 377 -2.84 2.15 -10.85
N THR A 378 -2.40 2.62 -12.02
CA THR A 378 -1.02 2.43 -12.44
C THR A 378 -0.23 3.68 -12.07
N THR A 379 0.86 3.49 -11.34
CA THR A 379 1.85 4.55 -11.20
C THR A 379 2.81 4.47 -12.41
N SER A 380 2.45 5.14 -13.50
CA SER A 380 3.36 5.29 -14.65
C SER A 380 4.29 6.50 -14.43
N GLY A 381 5.56 6.26 -14.07
CA GLY A 381 6.59 7.30 -13.92
C GLY A 381 7.86 6.80 -13.21
N ALA A 382 9.05 7.39 -13.48
CA ALA A 382 10.27 7.18 -12.68
C ALA A 382 10.11 7.87 -11.33
N TYR A 383 9.69 7.10 -10.34
CA TYR A 383 9.54 7.61 -8.99
C TYR A 383 10.82 8.32 -8.52
N ARG A 384 10.71 9.61 -8.18
CA ARG A 384 11.65 10.25 -7.27
C ARG A 384 11.51 9.56 -5.89
N ARG A 385 12.63 9.15 -5.27
CA ARG A 385 12.71 8.58 -3.91
C ARG A 385 12.80 9.75 -2.94
N ILE A 386 11.83 9.90 -2.05
CA ILE A 386 11.84 11.01 -1.09
C ILE A 386 12.36 10.53 0.27
N LEU A 387 13.35 11.23 0.82
CA LEU A 387 13.83 11.05 2.18
C LEU A 387 13.62 12.36 2.94
N CYS A 388 13.02 12.31 4.13
CA CYS A 388 12.72 13.49 4.92
C CYS A 388 13.33 13.41 6.32
N ALA A 389 13.61 14.58 6.89
CA ALA A 389 13.92 14.73 8.30
C ALA A 389 13.14 15.90 8.90
N GLN A 390 12.78 15.77 10.17
CA GLN A 390 12.10 16.80 10.97
C GLN A 390 12.90 17.09 12.23
N PRO A 391 14.00 17.84 12.12
CA PRO A 391 14.85 18.08 13.26
C PRO A 391 14.22 19.03 14.28
N ASP A 392 13.24 19.86 13.89
CA ASP A 392 12.61 20.89 14.74
C ASP A 392 13.64 21.65 15.61
N THR A 393 14.79 21.97 15.00
CA THR A 393 15.97 22.47 15.72
C THR A 393 16.16 23.95 15.47
N ALA A 394 16.46 24.69 16.53
CA ALA A 394 16.72 26.12 16.47
C ALA A 394 17.94 26.44 15.59
N ILE A 395 17.79 27.44 14.72
CA ILE A 395 18.86 28.04 13.93
C ILE A 395 19.51 29.10 14.83
N PRO A 396 20.82 28.98 15.17
CA PRO A 396 21.47 29.95 16.04
C PRO A 396 21.66 31.32 15.35
N ASP A 397 21.20 32.39 16.01
CA ASP A 397 21.31 33.80 15.57
C ASP A 397 22.77 34.21 15.28
N ASN A 398 22.97 34.91 14.15
CA ASN A 398 24.25 35.43 13.67
C ASN A 398 25.43 34.45 13.78
N ASN A 399 25.18 33.17 13.51
CA ASN A 399 26.19 32.12 13.58
C ASN A 399 26.40 31.52 12.20
N VAL A 400 27.55 31.86 11.61
CA VAL A 400 27.93 31.34 10.30
C VAL A 400 27.88 29.81 10.25
N ASN A 401 28.20 29.10 11.34
CA ASN A 401 28.16 27.63 11.36
C ASN A 401 26.73 27.07 11.31
N GLY A 402 25.75 27.82 11.79
CA GLY A 402 24.33 27.46 11.74
C GLY A 402 23.98 26.19 12.50
N VAL A 403 22.91 25.55 12.05
CA VAL A 403 22.48 24.20 12.43
C VAL A 403 22.73 23.24 11.26
N THR A 404 23.06 22.00 11.58
CA THR A 404 23.20 20.91 10.61
C THR A 404 22.29 19.75 10.97
N ASP A 405 21.67 19.14 9.98
CA ASP A 405 20.93 17.89 10.11
C ASP A 405 21.30 16.93 8.99
N THR A 406 21.27 15.62 9.26
CA THR A 406 21.77 14.60 8.33
C THR A 406 20.73 13.53 8.05
N ILE A 407 20.45 13.31 6.77
CA ILE A 407 19.72 12.15 6.26
C ILE A 407 20.74 11.09 5.84
N ALA A 408 20.72 9.94 6.50
CA ALA A 408 21.45 8.75 6.05
C ALA A 408 20.64 8.07 4.94
N SER A 409 21.17 8.04 3.72
CA SER A 409 20.55 7.39 2.57
C SER A 409 21.09 5.97 2.36
N ALA A 410 20.20 4.98 2.33
CA ALA A 410 20.52 3.62 1.88
C ALA A 410 20.12 3.38 0.41
N LEU A 411 19.79 4.44 -0.34
CA LEU A 411 19.41 4.31 -1.74
C LEU A 411 20.58 3.78 -2.57
N THR A 412 20.32 2.77 -3.40
CA THR A 412 21.32 2.21 -4.32
C THR A 412 21.13 2.80 -5.72
N GLY A 413 22.23 3.16 -6.38
CA GLY A 413 22.22 3.77 -7.71
C GLY A 413 22.93 5.12 -7.71
N THR A 414 23.00 5.75 -8.89
CA THR A 414 23.50 7.12 -9.00
C THR A 414 22.34 8.10 -9.13
N VAL A 415 22.52 9.32 -8.62
CA VAL A 415 21.59 10.42 -8.78
C VAL A 415 21.44 10.72 -10.28
N ALA A 416 20.23 10.60 -10.80
CA ALA A 416 19.87 11.08 -12.13
C ALA A 416 19.39 12.53 -12.06
N ASP A 417 18.77 12.91 -10.94
CA ASP A 417 18.25 14.24 -10.67
C ASP A 417 17.86 14.33 -9.17
N LEU A 418 17.83 15.54 -8.59
CA LEU A 418 17.64 15.77 -7.15
C LEU A 418 16.95 17.11 -6.86
N ASP A 419 15.85 17.07 -6.11
CA ASP A 419 15.25 18.27 -5.49
C ASP A 419 15.46 18.32 -3.98
N LEU A 420 15.40 19.53 -3.41
CA LEU A 420 15.36 19.78 -1.96
C LEU A 420 14.12 20.55 -1.57
N TRP A 421 13.24 19.96 -0.76
CA TRP A 421 12.21 20.71 -0.03
C TRP A 421 12.73 21.14 1.33
N VAL A 422 12.47 22.39 1.72
CA VAL A 422 12.88 22.92 3.03
C VAL A 422 11.77 23.78 3.65
N GLN A 423 11.51 23.52 4.92
CA GLN A 423 10.56 24.27 5.75
C GLN A 423 11.29 24.88 6.95
N ILE A 424 11.33 26.21 6.99
CA ILE A 424 12.01 26.99 8.03
C ILE A 424 11.07 28.08 8.53
N THR A 425 10.93 28.18 9.85
CA THR A 425 10.40 29.41 10.45
C THR A 425 11.54 30.39 10.68
N HIS A 426 11.39 31.62 10.22
CA HIS A 426 12.36 32.70 10.44
C HIS A 426 11.66 34.03 10.18
N THR A 427 11.89 35.03 11.03
CA THR A 427 11.28 36.37 10.90
C THR A 427 11.92 37.24 9.82
N ARG A 428 12.96 36.74 9.15
CA ARG A 428 13.67 37.46 8.09
C ARG A 428 14.48 36.57 7.17
N VAL A 429 13.95 36.22 6.01
CA VAL A 429 14.59 35.23 5.13
C VAL A 429 15.90 35.71 4.49
N SER A 430 16.11 37.03 4.32
CA SER A 430 17.38 37.60 3.81
C SER A 430 18.62 37.35 4.67
N ASP A 431 18.45 36.80 5.87
CA ASP A 431 19.57 36.46 6.74
C ASP A 431 19.98 34.99 6.59
N LEU A 432 19.18 34.16 5.90
CA LEU A 432 19.40 32.73 5.79
C LEU A 432 20.35 32.33 4.66
N GLN A 433 21.21 31.36 4.95
CA GLN A 433 21.88 30.52 3.97
C GLN A 433 21.49 29.06 4.14
N VAL A 434 21.22 28.37 3.04
CA VAL A 434 20.90 26.93 3.00
C VAL A 434 21.90 26.22 2.10
N GLN A 435 22.57 25.20 2.63
CA GLN A 435 23.63 24.47 1.95
C GLN A 435 23.42 22.96 2.09
N LEU A 436 23.58 22.22 1.00
CA LEU A 436 23.50 20.75 0.99
C LEU A 436 24.86 20.15 0.67
N THR A 437 25.26 19.14 1.44
CA THR A 437 26.48 18.35 1.22
C THR A 437 26.14 16.89 0.94
N SER A 438 26.65 16.35 -0.17
CA SER A 438 26.48 14.95 -0.56
C SER A 438 27.43 14.00 0.18
N PRO A 439 27.17 12.68 0.14
CA PRO A 439 28.07 11.67 0.69
C PRO A 439 29.48 11.69 0.09
N ALA A 440 29.63 12.18 -1.14
CA ALA A 440 30.93 12.32 -1.81
C ALA A 440 31.70 13.59 -1.37
N GLY A 441 31.09 14.44 -0.53
CA GLY A 441 31.67 15.68 -0.03
C GLY A 441 31.39 16.91 -0.92
N THR A 442 30.68 16.76 -2.03
CA THR A 442 30.25 17.90 -2.86
C THR A 442 29.29 18.76 -2.05
N THR A 443 29.53 20.06 -2.00
CA THR A 443 28.74 20.99 -1.20
C THR A 443 28.23 22.13 -2.07
N VAL A 444 26.93 22.37 -2.05
CA VAL A 444 26.24 23.35 -2.91
C VAL A 444 25.47 24.32 -2.03
N LEU A 445 25.70 25.62 -2.23
CA LEU A 445 24.94 26.69 -1.57
C LEU A 445 23.68 26.96 -2.39
N LEU A 446 22.52 26.57 -1.85
CA LEU A 446 21.25 26.55 -2.57
C LEU A 446 20.43 27.82 -2.36
N VAL A 447 20.52 28.41 -1.16
CA VAL A 447 19.95 29.72 -0.84
C VAL A 447 21.04 30.57 -0.23
N ASP A 448 21.26 31.78 -0.76
CA ASP A 448 22.22 32.74 -0.25
C ASP A 448 21.60 34.10 0.00
N ARG A 449 21.00 34.28 1.18
CA ARG A 449 20.50 35.58 1.65
C ARG A 449 19.60 36.29 0.64
N PRO A 450 18.42 35.73 0.33
CA PRO A 450 17.55 36.18 -0.75
C PRO A 450 17.31 37.68 -0.79
N GLY A 451 17.39 38.26 -1.98
CA GLY A 451 17.18 39.68 -2.24
C GLY A 451 18.41 40.57 -2.03
N LEU A 452 19.58 40.01 -1.74
CA LEU A 452 20.86 40.74 -1.62
C LEU A 452 21.70 40.68 -2.92
N PRO A 453 22.52 41.71 -3.22
CA PRO A 453 22.79 42.94 -2.45
C PRO A 453 21.70 44.02 -2.56
N GLY A 454 20.50 43.68 -3.03
CA GLY A 454 19.34 44.57 -3.09
C GLY A 454 18.70 44.89 -1.73
N ALA A 455 17.38 45.08 -1.71
CA ALA A 455 16.64 45.45 -0.50
C ALA A 455 16.54 44.33 0.56
N GLY A 456 16.95 43.11 0.21
CA GLY A 456 16.75 41.92 1.02
C GLY A 456 15.30 41.45 1.05
N CYS A 457 15.12 40.15 1.15
CA CYS A 457 13.86 39.52 1.49
C CYS A 457 13.53 39.71 2.97
N ASN A 458 12.62 40.64 3.27
CA ASN A 458 12.18 40.96 4.63
C ASN A 458 10.95 40.18 5.09
N GLY A 459 10.44 39.25 4.27
CA GLY A 459 9.31 38.40 4.64
C GLY A 459 9.71 37.27 5.58
N ASP A 460 8.69 36.70 6.24
CA ASP A 460 8.83 35.59 7.18
C ASP A 460 8.73 34.23 6.48
N ASN A 461 9.51 33.28 6.98
CA ASN A 461 9.43 31.83 6.73
C ASN A 461 9.80 31.38 5.30
N VAL A 462 10.21 30.11 5.22
CA VAL A 462 10.48 29.40 3.98
C VAL A 462 9.64 28.13 3.98
N ASP A 463 8.94 27.89 2.88
CA ASP A 463 8.28 26.62 2.57
C ASP A 463 8.38 26.38 1.06
N ALA A 464 9.57 26.00 0.62
CA ALA A 464 9.94 26.01 -0.79
C ALA A 464 10.65 24.74 -1.23
N VAL A 465 10.39 24.35 -2.48
CA VAL A 465 11.10 23.28 -3.19
C VAL A 465 12.14 23.94 -4.07
N LEU A 466 13.40 23.59 -3.84
CA LEU A 466 14.54 23.98 -4.64
C LEU A 466 14.76 22.91 -5.71
N ASP A 467 14.70 23.35 -6.96
CA ASP A 467 14.69 22.54 -8.17
C ASP A 467 15.35 23.38 -9.28
N ASP A 468 16.46 22.93 -9.87
CA ASP A 468 17.16 23.69 -10.92
C ASP A 468 16.44 23.69 -12.28
N GLU A 469 15.39 22.89 -12.43
CA GLU A 469 14.46 22.91 -13.55
C GLU A 469 13.26 23.86 -13.30
N ALA A 470 13.17 24.48 -12.13
CA ALA A 470 12.15 25.48 -11.85
C ALA A 470 12.31 26.75 -12.71
N THR A 471 11.32 27.65 -12.66
CA THR A 471 11.31 28.87 -13.50
C THR A 471 11.54 30.16 -12.72
N GLN A 472 11.36 30.15 -11.40
CA GLN A 472 11.41 31.34 -10.57
C GLN A 472 12.64 31.30 -9.64
N PRO A 473 13.56 32.28 -9.68
CA PRO A 473 14.74 32.25 -8.81
C PRO A 473 14.40 32.47 -7.34
N ALA A 474 14.97 31.67 -6.42
CA ALA A 474 14.79 31.86 -4.98
C ALA A 474 15.17 33.28 -4.52
N GLU A 475 16.14 33.91 -5.20
CA GLU A 475 16.58 35.28 -4.94
C GLU A 475 15.50 36.36 -5.07
N THR A 476 14.44 36.12 -5.87
CA THR A 476 13.50 37.17 -6.26
C THR A 476 12.06 36.95 -5.81
N GLN A 477 11.71 35.79 -5.25
CA GLN A 477 10.32 35.42 -4.94
C GLN A 477 9.77 35.93 -3.60
N CYS A 478 10.42 36.92 -2.99
CA CYS A 478 10.03 37.48 -1.68
C CYS A 478 8.77 38.37 -1.69
N LEU A 479 7.71 37.92 -2.36
CA LEU A 479 6.52 38.73 -2.64
C LEU A 479 5.29 38.34 -1.82
N ASN A 480 5.26 37.12 -1.26
CA ASN A 480 4.16 36.59 -0.44
C ASN A 480 4.71 35.91 0.82
N LEU A 481 3.86 35.56 1.78
CA LEU A 481 4.24 34.75 2.95
C LEU A 481 3.75 33.30 2.76
N PRO A 482 4.56 32.25 3.06
CA PRO A 482 5.98 32.30 3.41
C PRO A 482 6.84 33.00 2.34
N ALA A 483 7.82 33.78 2.81
CA ALA A 483 8.65 34.68 2.00
C ALA A 483 9.25 33.98 0.79
N LEU A 484 9.68 32.75 0.97
CA LEU A 484 9.98 31.83 -0.11
C LEU A 484 8.97 30.69 -0.08
N SER A 485 8.25 30.50 -1.19
CA SER A 485 7.30 29.41 -1.35
C SER A 485 7.21 28.91 -2.78
N GLY A 486 6.81 27.65 -2.94
CA GLY A 486 6.68 27.00 -4.24
C GLY A 486 8.01 26.52 -4.85
N TYR A 487 8.07 26.46 -6.18
CA TYR A 487 9.18 25.94 -6.97
C TYR A 487 10.18 27.02 -7.31
N LEU A 488 11.39 26.91 -6.75
CA LEU A 488 12.41 27.93 -6.85
C LEU A 488 13.72 27.38 -7.40
N VAL A 489 14.30 28.10 -8.37
CA VAL A 489 15.65 27.83 -8.84
C VAL A 489 16.64 28.25 -7.75
N PRO A 490 17.48 27.34 -7.23
CA PRO A 490 18.48 27.68 -6.22
C PRO A 490 19.58 28.59 -6.76
N ASN A 491 20.35 29.22 -5.87
CA ASN A 491 21.51 30.05 -6.24
C ASN A 491 22.58 29.27 -7.04
N ASN A 492 22.75 27.98 -6.75
CA ASN A 492 23.62 27.06 -7.49
C ASN A 492 22.85 25.75 -7.76
N PRO A 493 23.03 25.11 -8.93
CA PRO A 493 22.18 24.02 -9.39
C PRO A 493 22.37 22.71 -8.62
N LEU A 494 21.28 21.96 -8.41
CA LEU A 494 21.31 20.65 -7.75
C LEU A 494 21.86 19.56 -8.66
N SER A 495 21.83 19.73 -9.99
CA SER A 495 22.53 18.87 -10.96
C SER A 495 24.04 18.72 -10.71
N SER A 496 24.64 19.53 -9.84
CA SER A 496 25.99 19.30 -9.27
C SER A 496 26.13 17.94 -8.56
N PHE A 497 25.00 17.33 -8.18
CA PHE A 497 24.91 16.02 -7.54
C PHE A 497 24.70 14.86 -8.51
N ASP A 498 24.41 15.13 -9.78
CA ASP A 498 24.11 14.09 -10.76
C ASP A 498 25.32 13.17 -11.01
N GLY A 499 25.03 11.89 -11.20
CA GLY A 499 26.02 10.83 -11.35
C GLY A 499 26.71 10.41 -10.05
N GLN A 500 26.52 11.12 -8.94
CA GLN A 500 27.06 10.71 -7.63
C GLN A 500 26.26 9.55 -7.05
N ASN A 501 26.87 8.76 -6.16
CA ASN A 501 26.16 7.69 -5.46
C ASN A 501 25.12 8.30 -4.50
N ALA A 502 23.86 7.85 -4.60
CA ALA A 502 22.80 8.32 -3.72
C ALA A 502 22.94 7.80 -2.28
N SER A 503 23.72 6.74 -2.06
CA SER A 503 23.96 6.15 -0.74
C SER A 503 24.97 6.94 0.09
N GLY A 504 24.66 7.10 1.37
CA GLY A 504 25.51 7.71 2.38
C GLY A 504 24.85 8.92 3.05
N ASN A 505 25.64 9.72 3.77
CA ASN A 505 25.12 10.84 4.54
C ASN A 505 24.95 12.09 3.68
N TRP A 506 23.70 12.54 3.54
CA TRP A 506 23.36 13.85 3.00
C TRP A 506 23.15 14.81 4.15
N THR A 507 23.86 15.94 4.15
CA THR A 507 23.83 16.90 5.28
C THR A 507 23.31 18.24 4.81
N LEU A 508 22.21 18.69 5.40
CA LEU A 508 21.70 20.04 5.22
C LEU A 508 22.26 20.94 6.32
N ARG A 509 22.73 22.13 5.93
CA ARG A 509 23.15 23.19 6.84
C ARG A 509 22.33 24.43 6.59
N VAL A 510 21.76 24.98 7.65
CA VAL A 510 21.02 26.25 7.62
C VAL A 510 21.67 27.21 8.61
N SER A 511 22.03 28.40 8.15
CA SER A 511 22.71 29.40 9.00
C SER A 511 22.07 30.77 8.87
N ASP A 512 22.04 31.49 9.98
CA ASP A 512 21.67 32.90 10.05
C ASP A 512 22.92 33.77 10.03
N GLN A 513 22.96 34.72 9.10
CA GLN A 513 24.07 35.61 8.78
C GLN A 513 23.90 37.04 9.32
N ALA A 514 22.83 37.31 10.09
CA ALA A 514 22.60 38.59 10.73
C ALA A 514 22.16 38.41 12.19
N LYS A 515 22.06 39.53 12.92
CA LYS A 515 21.68 39.55 14.34
C LYS A 515 20.20 39.82 14.51
N LYS A 516 19.66 39.35 15.63
CA LYS A 516 18.37 39.69 16.31
C LYS A 516 17.21 38.77 16.00
N GLU A 517 17.30 37.99 14.95
CA GLU A 517 16.21 37.11 14.52
C GLU A 517 16.54 35.68 14.97
N ASN A 518 15.51 34.88 15.21
CA ASN A 518 15.67 33.46 15.52
C ASN A 518 14.81 32.68 14.55
N GLY A 519 15.29 31.51 14.15
CA GLY A 519 14.49 30.58 13.36
C GLY A 519 14.58 29.15 13.84
N THR A 520 13.78 28.30 13.21
CA THR A 520 13.79 26.85 13.43
C THR A 520 13.77 26.16 12.09
N LEU A 521 14.72 25.24 11.87
CA LEU A 521 14.64 24.27 10.79
C LEU A 521 13.61 23.21 11.23
N GLN A 522 12.41 23.28 10.64
CA GLN A 522 11.32 22.39 11.01
C GLN A 522 11.43 21.07 10.27
N ARG A 523 11.62 21.13 8.94
CA ARG A 523 11.63 19.96 8.06
C ARG A 523 12.48 20.21 6.83
N TRP A 524 13.04 19.15 6.28
CA TRP A 524 13.58 19.14 4.93
C TRP A 524 13.49 17.73 4.32
N CYS A 525 13.43 17.67 2.99
CA CYS A 525 13.36 16.42 2.24
C CYS A 525 14.19 16.47 0.96
N LEU A 526 14.79 15.34 0.60
CA LEU A 526 15.47 15.12 -0.68
C LEU A 526 14.63 14.22 -1.57
N ALA A 527 14.39 14.64 -2.81
CA ALA A 527 13.67 13.86 -3.81
C ALA A 527 14.64 13.41 -4.91
N PHE A 528 15.03 12.12 -4.90
CA PHE A 528 16.01 11.56 -5.82
C PHE A 528 15.37 10.87 -7.02
N GLN A 529 15.67 11.28 -8.23
CA GLN A 529 15.61 10.37 -9.37
C GLN A 529 16.92 9.58 -9.43
N LEU A 530 16.86 8.27 -9.68
CA LEU A 530 18.04 7.40 -9.74
C LEU A 530 18.17 6.73 -11.11
N ASN A 531 19.40 6.51 -11.56
CA ASN A 531 19.72 5.71 -12.74
C ASN A 531 19.76 4.20 -12.47
#